data_AF-A0A841DG09-F1
#
_entry.id   AF-A0A841DG09-F1
#
_cell.length_a   1.000
_cell.length_b   1.000
_cell.length_c   1.000
_cell.angle_alpha   90.00
_cell.angle_beta   90.00
_cell.angle_gamma   90.00
#
_symmetry.space_group_name_H-M   'P 1'
#
loop_
_entity.id
_entity.type
_entity.pdbx_description
1 polymer ?
#
loop_
_entity_poly.entity_id
_entity_poly.type
_entity_poly.pdbx_seq_one_letter_code
_entity_poly.pdbx_strand_id
1 'polypeptide(L)'
;MPGDAEGRKHITAALGGRALAPLSAEERIEREQVRDLIQAVASCYNSLVSRAAGREVTNPDAEGAGDRDDEALAARLAFYDGEFRRRDSMTAFERAEVIRRYPDLLAELRAELDR
;
A
#
# COMPACT_ATOMS: atom_id res chain seq x y z
N MET A 1 -40.47 1.55 -42.63
CA MET A 1 -39.39 0.79 -41.93
C MET A 1 -38.56 1.80 -41.15
N PRO A 2 -38.62 1.79 -39.81
CA PRO A 2 -37.82 2.67 -38.97
C PRO A 2 -36.44 2.03 -38.70
N GLY A 3 -35.37 2.78 -38.87
CA GLY A 3 -34.00 2.35 -38.59
C GLY A 3 -33.25 3.44 -37.83
N ASP A 4 -32.75 3.05 -36.66
CA ASP A 4 -31.57 3.61 -36.00
C ASP A 4 -31.69 4.99 -35.32
N ALA A 5 -32.47 5.04 -34.25
CA ALA A 5 -32.30 6.02 -33.17
C ALA A 5 -32.06 5.34 -31.80
N GLU A 6 -31.53 4.11 -31.80
CA GLU A 6 -31.40 3.26 -30.61
C GLU A 6 -29.92 2.98 -30.30
N GLY A 7 -29.11 4.01 -30.09
CA GLY A 7 -27.66 3.85 -29.83
C GLY A 7 -27.10 4.60 -28.61
N ARG A 8 -27.93 5.39 -27.91
CA ARG A 8 -27.50 6.19 -26.74
C ARG A 8 -28.24 5.83 -25.47
N LYS A 9 -28.58 4.55 -25.30
CA LYS A 9 -29.32 4.06 -24.13
C LYS A 9 -28.38 3.28 -23.20
N HIS A 10 -27.95 3.98 -22.15
CA HIS A 10 -27.82 3.46 -20.78
C HIS A 10 -26.94 2.22 -20.57
N ILE A 11 -25.61 2.42 -20.48
CA ILE A 11 -24.67 1.46 -19.85
C ILE A 11 -24.72 1.59 -18.30
N THR A 12 -25.71 2.27 -17.74
CA THR A 12 -25.79 2.58 -16.29
C THR A 12 -26.72 1.66 -15.49
N ALA A 13 -27.24 0.58 -16.07
CA ALA A 13 -28.30 -0.21 -15.45
C ALA A 13 -27.91 -1.61 -14.94
N ALA A 14 -26.63 -2.01 -14.94
CA ALA A 14 -26.23 -3.38 -14.59
C ALA A 14 -25.40 -3.53 -13.30
N LEU A 15 -25.12 -2.43 -12.57
CA LEU A 15 -24.38 -2.48 -11.31
C LEU A 15 -25.18 -1.77 -10.22
N GLY A 16 -26.03 -2.54 -9.55
CA GLY A 16 -26.69 -2.09 -8.32
C GLY A 16 -25.65 -1.78 -7.26
N GLY A 17 -25.32 -0.50 -7.09
CA GLY A 17 -24.46 -0.02 -6.02
C GLY A 17 -23.78 1.29 -6.40
N ARG A 18 -24.43 2.42 -6.08
CA ARG A 18 -23.92 3.81 -6.17
C ARG A 18 -23.11 4.12 -7.43
N ALA A 19 -23.69 4.91 -8.34
CA ALA A 19 -22.93 5.64 -9.34
C ALA A 19 -21.95 6.60 -8.62
N LEU A 20 -20.74 6.11 -8.33
CA LEU A 20 -19.61 6.96 -7.97
C LEU A 20 -19.23 7.71 -9.24
N ALA A 21 -19.25 9.04 -9.18
CA ALA A 21 -18.71 9.83 -10.27
C ALA A 21 -17.27 9.37 -10.56
N PRO A 22 -16.86 9.31 -11.85
CA PRO A 22 -15.49 8.96 -12.17
C PRO A 22 -14.55 9.93 -11.46
N LEU A 23 -13.50 9.39 -10.83
CA LEU A 23 -12.47 10.17 -10.15
C LEU A 23 -11.87 11.22 -11.10
N SER A 24 -11.62 12.42 -10.57
CA SER A 24 -10.85 13.45 -11.25
C SER A 24 -9.43 12.98 -11.56
N ALA A 25 -8.75 13.65 -12.50
CA ALA A 25 -7.35 13.33 -12.82
C ALA A 25 -6.43 13.49 -11.60
N GLU A 26 -6.66 14.53 -10.80
CA GLU A 26 -5.90 14.81 -9.57
C GLU A 26 -6.09 13.70 -8.53
N GLU A 27 -7.35 13.27 -8.30
CA GLU A 27 -7.62 12.16 -7.36
C GLU A 27 -7.02 10.83 -7.82
N ARG A 28 -6.89 10.59 -9.13
CA ARG A 28 -6.23 9.39 -9.65
C ARG A 28 -4.73 9.43 -9.37
N ILE A 29 -4.08 10.56 -9.66
CA ILE A 29 -2.66 10.76 -9.40
C ILE A 29 -2.38 10.62 -7.90
N GLU A 30 -3.20 11.25 -7.05
CA GLU A 30 -3.07 11.14 -5.59
C GLU A 30 -3.18 9.69 -5.11
N ARG A 31 -4.17 8.94 -5.61
CA ARG A 31 -4.35 7.52 -5.24
C ARG A 31 -3.22 6.63 -5.75
N GLU A 32 -2.69 6.90 -6.93
CA GLU A 32 -1.52 6.19 -7.48
C GLU A 32 -0.28 6.47 -6.62
N GLN A 33 -0.03 7.72 -6.27
CA GLN A 33 1.07 8.10 -5.39
C GLN A 33 0.97 7.43 -4.00
N VAL A 34 -0.23 7.42 -3.40
CA VAL A 34 -0.48 6.73 -2.12
C VAL A 34 -0.22 5.24 -2.24
N ARG A 35 -0.69 4.60 -3.31
CA ARG A 35 -0.45 3.18 -3.57
C ARG A 35 1.05 2.89 -3.61
N ASP A 36 1.80 3.66 -4.40
CA ASP A 36 3.22 3.44 -4.61
C ASP A 36 4.02 3.65 -3.31
N LEU A 37 3.67 4.67 -2.51
CA LEU A 37 4.31 4.92 -1.22
C LEU A 37 4.07 3.77 -0.22
N ILE A 38 2.83 3.31 -0.06
CA ILE A 38 2.51 2.19 0.83
C ILE A 38 3.23 0.93 0.37
N GLN A 39 3.20 0.65 -0.94
CA GLN A 39 3.85 -0.53 -1.51
C GLN A 39 5.38 -0.50 -1.32
N ALA A 40 6.01 0.66 -1.48
CA ALA A 40 7.44 0.82 -1.26
C ALA A 40 7.82 0.58 0.21
N VAL A 41 7.06 1.16 1.15
CA VAL A 41 7.28 0.96 2.59
C VAL A 41 7.11 -0.52 2.98
N ALA A 42 6.03 -1.17 2.52
CA ALA A 42 5.81 -2.60 2.76
C ALA A 42 6.95 -3.46 2.20
N SER A 43 7.44 -3.12 1.00
CA SER A 43 8.59 -3.83 0.39
C SER A 43 9.86 -3.70 1.22
N CYS A 44 10.15 -2.50 1.77
CA CYS A 44 11.30 -2.30 2.64
C CYS A 44 11.21 -3.13 3.92
N TYR A 45 10.05 -3.15 4.58
CA TYR A 45 9.83 -4.00 5.75
C TYR A 45 9.98 -5.48 5.43
N ASN A 46 9.44 -5.94 4.29
CA ASN A 46 9.62 -7.33 3.85
C ASN A 46 11.09 -7.69 3.64
N SER A 47 11.91 -6.78 3.08
CA SER A 47 13.35 -6.99 2.95
C SER A 47 14.06 -7.04 4.30
N LEU A 48 13.68 -6.20 5.27
CA LEU A 48 14.23 -6.22 6.63
C LEU A 48 13.91 -7.54 7.35
N VAL A 49 12.65 -7.98 7.31
CA VAL A 49 12.21 -9.29 7.84
C VAL A 49 13.00 -10.44 7.19
N SER A 50 13.14 -10.42 5.87
CA SER A 50 13.87 -11.46 5.15
C SER A 50 15.36 -11.52 5.55
N ARG A 51 15.99 -10.35 5.78
CA ARG A 51 17.38 -10.26 6.23
C ARG A 51 17.55 -10.75 7.67
N ALA A 52 16.57 -10.51 8.54
CA ALA A 52 16.56 -11.04 9.89
C ALA A 52 16.47 -12.58 9.89
N ALA A 53 15.48 -13.13 9.18
CA ALA A 53 15.33 -14.59 9.03
C ALA A 53 16.56 -15.26 8.42
N GLY A 54 17.21 -14.64 7.43
CA GLY A 54 18.46 -15.16 6.85
C GLY A 54 19.65 -15.16 7.83
N ARG A 55 19.69 -14.22 8.78
CA ARG A 55 20.72 -14.18 9.83
C ARG A 55 20.52 -15.29 10.86
N GLU A 56 19.27 -15.54 11.27
CA GLU A 56 18.91 -16.64 12.16
C GLU A 56 19.32 -18.00 11.58
N VAL A 57 19.04 -18.24 10.29
CA VAL A 57 19.43 -19.48 9.60
C VAL A 57 20.95 -19.67 9.53
N THR A 58 21.72 -18.59 9.48
CA THR A 58 23.19 -18.64 9.36
C THR A 58 23.91 -18.71 10.72
N ASN A 59 23.30 -18.17 11.79
CA ASN A 59 23.83 -18.17 13.15
C ASN A 59 22.72 -18.56 14.16
N PRO A 60 22.43 -19.86 14.30
CA PRO A 60 21.38 -20.35 15.20
C PRO A 60 21.66 -20.08 16.69
N ASP A 61 22.91 -19.78 17.06
CA ASP A 61 23.32 -19.45 18.45
C ASP A 61 23.28 -17.95 18.77
N ALA A 62 22.81 -17.09 17.86
CA ALA A 62 22.67 -15.65 18.11
C ALA A 62 21.46 -15.37 19.04
N GLU A 63 21.56 -15.79 20.30
CA GLU A 63 20.50 -15.62 21.30
C GLU A 63 20.24 -14.15 21.62
N GLY A 64 18.97 -13.74 21.48
CA GLY A 64 18.35 -12.81 22.44
C GLY A 64 18.16 -11.36 22.00
N ALA A 65 18.70 -10.92 20.86
CA ALA A 65 18.42 -9.58 20.33
C ALA A 65 17.50 -9.56 19.10
N GLY A 66 17.38 -10.68 18.37
CA GLY A 66 16.62 -10.76 17.11
C GLY A 66 15.10 -10.87 17.29
N ASP A 67 14.61 -11.76 18.16
CA ASP A 67 13.18 -12.12 18.19
C ASP A 67 12.20 -10.96 18.37
N ARG A 68 12.51 -9.99 19.26
CA ARG A 68 11.59 -8.86 19.49
C ARG A 68 11.61 -7.87 18.34
N ASP A 69 12.77 -7.64 17.74
CA ASP A 69 12.89 -6.75 16.59
C ASP A 69 12.26 -7.42 15.35
N ASP A 70 12.37 -8.74 15.22
CA ASP A 70 11.80 -9.53 14.13
C ASP A 70 10.28 -9.61 14.22
N GLU A 71 9.72 -9.84 15.41
CA GLU A 71 8.28 -9.77 15.65
C GLU A 71 7.75 -8.35 15.39
N ALA A 72 8.49 -7.31 15.81
CA ALA A 72 8.11 -5.92 15.55
C ALA A 72 8.14 -5.61 14.03
N LEU A 73 9.15 -6.09 13.29
CA LEU A 73 9.25 -5.93 11.85
C LEU A 73 8.12 -6.68 11.13
N ALA A 74 7.79 -7.91 11.55
CA ALA A 74 6.68 -8.68 11.01
C ALA A 74 5.33 -8.00 11.29
N ALA A 75 5.13 -7.46 12.49
CA ALA A 75 3.94 -6.69 12.82
C ALA A 75 3.81 -5.40 11.99
N ARG A 76 4.94 -4.71 11.74
CA ARG A 76 4.98 -3.55 10.84
C ARG A 76 4.63 -3.94 9.42
N LEU A 77 5.20 -5.01 8.89
CA LEU A 77 4.86 -5.52 7.56
C LEU A 77 3.35 -5.83 7.45
N ALA A 78 2.80 -6.56 8.42
CA ALA A 78 1.36 -6.88 8.45
C ALA A 78 0.48 -5.61 8.52
N PHE A 79 0.91 -4.59 9.25
CA PHE A 79 0.23 -3.29 9.28
C PHE A 79 0.22 -2.63 7.89
N TYR A 80 1.36 -2.53 7.20
CA TYR A 80 1.42 -1.89 5.88
C TYR A 80 0.74 -2.69 4.78
N ASP A 81 0.67 -4.03 4.89
CA ASP A 81 -0.20 -4.85 4.04
C ASP A 81 -1.67 -4.53 4.26
N GLY A 82 -2.06 -4.26 5.52
CA GLY A 82 -3.38 -3.77 5.88
C GLY A 82 -3.68 -2.40 5.29
N GLU A 83 -2.74 -1.45 5.40
CA GLU A 83 -2.81 -0.13 4.74
C GLU A 83 -3.02 -0.29 3.23
N PHE A 84 -2.24 -1.17 2.60
CA PHE A 84 -2.30 -1.39 1.16
C PHE A 84 -3.66 -1.94 0.71
N ARG A 85 -4.25 -2.85 1.48
CA ARG A 85 -5.58 -3.41 1.20
C ARG A 85 -6.69 -2.37 1.36
N ARG A 86 -6.60 -1.47 2.35
CA ARG A 86 -7.62 -0.45 2.61
C ARG A 86 -7.42 0.86 1.85
N ARG A 87 -6.35 0.98 1.03
CA ARG A 87 -6.00 2.21 0.31
C ARG A 87 -7.17 2.81 -0.48
N ASP A 88 -8.02 1.96 -1.07
CA ASP A 88 -9.12 2.39 -1.93
C ASP A 88 -10.27 3.05 -1.13
N SER A 89 -10.37 2.72 0.17
CA SER A 89 -11.32 3.30 1.13
C SER A 89 -10.74 4.44 1.98
N MET A 90 -9.46 4.80 1.81
CA MET A 90 -8.85 5.91 2.55
C MET A 90 -9.55 7.24 2.22
N THR A 91 -9.81 8.02 3.26
CA THR A 91 -10.26 9.40 3.18
C THR A 91 -9.18 10.31 2.58
N ALA A 92 -9.56 11.49 2.10
CA ALA A 92 -8.60 12.46 1.59
C ALA A 92 -7.54 12.86 2.64
N PHE A 93 -7.95 12.96 3.91
CA PHE A 93 -7.04 13.25 5.01
C PHE A 93 -6.00 12.14 5.22
N GLU A 94 -6.43 10.87 5.22
CA GLU A 94 -5.51 9.73 5.36
C GLU A 94 -4.52 9.68 4.19
N ARG A 95 -4.99 9.92 2.96
CA ARG A 95 -4.13 9.99 1.77
C ARG A 95 -3.11 11.11 1.86
N ALA A 96 -3.51 12.30 2.30
CA ALA A 96 -2.61 13.42 2.53
C ALA A 96 -1.55 13.11 3.59
N GLU A 97 -1.92 12.41 4.67
CA GLU A 97 -0.97 12.00 5.71
C GLU A 97 0.03 10.96 5.20
N VAL A 98 -0.39 10.01 4.36
CA VAL A 98 0.52 9.08 3.68
C VAL A 98 1.52 9.84 2.82
N ILE A 99 1.03 10.73 1.94
CA ILE A 99 1.88 11.53 1.03
C ILE A 99 2.89 12.37 1.81
N ARG A 100 2.48 12.92 2.96
CA ARG A 100 3.33 13.78 3.79
C ARG A 100 4.40 13.00 4.56
N ARG A 101 4.05 11.83 5.14
CA ARG A 101 4.92 11.13 6.10
C ARG A 101 5.72 9.98 5.50
N TYR A 102 5.16 9.26 4.54
CA TYR A 102 5.76 8.03 4.06
C TYR A 102 7.05 8.24 3.25
N PRO A 103 7.29 9.38 2.57
CA PRO A 103 8.59 9.64 1.97
C PRO A 103 9.75 9.63 2.97
N ASP A 104 9.57 10.27 4.13
CA ASP A 104 10.59 10.33 5.18
C ASP A 104 10.83 8.94 5.80
N LEU A 105 9.74 8.23 6.11
CA LEU A 105 9.80 6.84 6.58
C LEU A 105 10.51 5.93 5.57
N LEU A 106 10.24 6.10 4.28
CA LEU A 106 10.88 5.32 3.24
C LEU A 106 12.38 5.61 3.15
N ALA A 107 12.80 6.85 3.36
CA ALA A 107 14.20 7.22 3.43
C ALA A 107 14.91 6.55 4.63
N GLU A 108 14.26 6.56 5.80
CA GLU A 108 14.76 5.87 7.01
C GLU A 108 14.93 4.37 6.79
N LEU A 109 13.91 3.70 6.25
CA LEU A 109 13.94 2.25 6.00
C LEU A 109 14.98 1.85 4.96
N ARG A 110 15.18 2.68 3.92
CA ARG A 110 16.25 2.44 2.93
C ARG A 110 17.62 2.59 3.56
N ALA A 111 17.84 3.63 4.36
CA ALA A 111 19.09 3.82 5.08
C ALA A 111 19.37 2.66 6.04
N GLU A 112 18.33 2.04 6.62
CA GLU A 112 18.47 0.84 7.45
C GLU A 112 18.84 -0.41 6.63
N LEU A 113 18.25 -0.58 5.45
CA LEU A 113 18.58 -1.67 4.54
C LEU A 113 20.02 -1.61 4.02
N ASP A 114 20.56 -0.40 3.82
CA ASP A 114 21.91 -0.17 3.32
C ASP A 114 23.02 -0.35 4.38
N ARG A 115 22.67 -0.38 5.68
CA ARG A 115 23.62 -0.65 6.78
C ARG A 115 23.96 -2.13 6.86
#